data_AF-A0A1Q3V812-F1
#
_entry.id   AF-A0A1Q3V812-F1
#
_cell.length_a   1.000
_cell.length_b   1.000
_cell.length_c   1.000
_cell.angle_alpha   90.00
_cell.angle_beta   90.00
_cell.angle_gamma   90.00
#
_symmetry.space_group_name_H-M   'P 1'
#
loop_
_entity.id
_entity.type
_entity.pdbx_description
1 polymer ?
#
loop_
_entity_poly.entity_id
_entity_poly.type
_entity_poly.pdbx_seq_one_letter_code
_entity_poly.pdbx_strand_id
1 'polypeptide(L)'
;MSSPNNTIISRPGQSITDSNGNVWTIVGGRVAVNGVVDAGTSNVIEMAYENGTVWQKNADNLWWGKTSLGAAWYPPTGTAIDPIPNQHASLSGSVVVAGSASTVMDASGNFWGISAGHVTLNGVTDMSSARVVEIAYANGRIWQENADHLWWSKAKPSDTWKAAGTASPVLHVTRSWTGTAGSFATQGAWSPMGVPQAGDTAVIGSLGQVSVAAGDATGVAMVLNGGTLQFTQAGTFSLGGISGSGSLYLGYPQQQDVVRTTGLNLSGALYVGEFTGSGSYLLVGGPSTLNAGSSLTVQTTGTAGLPHGRLENDSTMTLNGAALTAGALTGTGTIVATGNSNLVLASAPTSETIQLTSAHLEIGDGAARPSTAMSFMAPVTGFGASSSITLDSTQATSAVFKMSAPTVGEMFLYNGSTLVGDLHIAGQSALYVTDNLAGTPSGSVTITAYDTGHAIPLTH
;
A
#
# COMPACT_ATOMS: atom_id res chain seq x y z
N MET A 1 36.91 17.80 -38.89
CA MET A 1 35.55 17.24 -39.05
C MET A 1 34.95 17.16 -37.66
N SER A 2 33.70 17.60 -37.47
CA SER A 2 33.00 17.43 -36.20
C SER A 2 32.58 15.98 -36.01
N SER A 3 32.42 15.57 -34.76
CA SER A 3 31.76 14.33 -34.40
C SER A 3 30.34 14.28 -34.99
N PRO A 4 29.82 13.09 -35.32
CA PRO A 4 28.42 12.93 -35.69
C PRO A 4 27.46 13.34 -34.55
N ASN A 5 26.24 13.76 -34.89
CA ASN A 5 25.16 13.87 -33.90
C ASN A 5 24.95 12.53 -33.17
N ASN A 6 24.48 12.60 -31.93
CA ASN A 6 24.38 11.49 -30.98
C ASN A 6 25.71 10.84 -30.57
N THR A 7 26.85 11.50 -30.75
CA THR A 7 28.13 10.98 -30.23
C THR A 7 28.16 11.07 -28.72
N ILE A 8 28.44 9.95 -28.03
CA ILE A 8 28.58 9.87 -26.57
C ILE A 8 30.00 9.45 -26.18
N ILE A 9 30.54 10.07 -25.13
CA ILE A 9 31.78 9.65 -24.47
C ILE A 9 31.59 9.56 -22.96
N SER A 10 32.12 8.50 -22.34
CA SER A 10 32.02 8.25 -20.89
C SER A 10 33.26 7.57 -20.31
N ARG A 11 34.29 7.31 -21.13
CA ARG A 11 35.52 6.63 -20.73
C ARG A 11 36.76 7.47 -21.06
N PRO A 12 37.85 7.34 -20.28
CA PRO A 12 39.12 7.99 -20.59
C PRO A 12 39.62 7.62 -22.01
N GLY A 13 40.15 8.60 -22.74
CA GLY A 13 40.67 8.43 -24.09
C GLY A 13 39.65 8.60 -25.23
N GLN A 14 38.37 8.82 -24.91
CA GLN A 14 37.36 9.21 -25.89
C GLN A 14 37.29 10.74 -26.03
N SER A 15 36.89 11.23 -27.21
CA SER A 15 36.76 12.66 -27.47
C SER A 15 35.59 13.00 -28.39
N ILE A 16 35.00 14.16 -28.19
CA ILE A 16 34.07 14.82 -29.11
C ILE A 16 34.83 15.93 -29.84
N THR A 17 34.70 16.03 -31.16
CA THR A 17 35.16 17.19 -31.93
C THR A 17 33.95 18.05 -32.29
N ASP A 18 33.89 19.30 -31.84
CA ASP A 18 32.78 20.18 -32.19
C ASP A 18 32.89 20.75 -33.63
N SER A 19 31.88 21.50 -34.07
CA SER A 19 31.84 22.16 -35.39
C SER A 19 32.97 23.17 -35.61
N ASN A 20 33.58 23.68 -34.54
CA ASN A 20 34.71 24.61 -34.57
C ASN A 20 36.07 23.89 -34.51
N GLY A 21 36.08 22.55 -34.45
CA GLY A 21 37.29 21.73 -34.39
C GLY A 21 37.88 21.59 -32.99
N ASN A 22 37.21 22.04 -31.93
CA ASN A 22 37.69 21.85 -30.57
C ASN A 22 37.47 20.40 -30.13
N VAL A 23 38.43 19.86 -29.40
CA VAL A 23 38.41 18.50 -28.87
C VAL A 23 38.01 18.53 -27.41
N TRP A 24 36.87 17.93 -27.11
CA TRP A 24 36.26 17.85 -25.79
C TRP A 24 36.46 16.45 -25.21
N THR A 25 36.92 16.35 -23.98
CA THR A 25 37.29 15.11 -23.30
C THR A 25 36.88 15.15 -21.83
N ILE A 26 36.82 13.98 -21.18
CA ILE A 26 36.61 13.88 -19.72
C ILE A 26 37.96 13.55 -19.07
N VAL A 27 38.42 14.41 -18.15
CA VAL A 27 39.67 14.23 -17.41
C VAL A 27 39.40 14.46 -15.92
N GLY A 28 39.63 13.43 -15.09
CA GLY A 28 39.50 13.54 -13.64
C GLY A 28 38.11 13.98 -13.15
N GLY A 29 37.04 13.55 -13.84
CA GLY A 29 35.66 13.94 -13.51
C GLY A 29 35.32 15.38 -13.89
N ARG A 30 36.01 15.97 -14.87
CA ARG A 30 35.78 17.31 -15.39
C ARG A 30 35.84 17.32 -16.91
N VAL A 31 35.20 18.31 -17.53
CA VAL A 31 35.36 18.57 -18.97
C VAL A 31 36.73 19.17 -19.20
N ALA A 32 37.45 18.70 -20.21
CA ALA A 32 38.65 19.35 -20.73
C ALA A 32 38.48 19.62 -22.22
N VAL A 33 38.82 20.84 -22.65
CA VAL A 33 38.73 21.29 -24.03
C VAL A 33 40.11 21.63 -24.56
N ASN A 34 40.51 20.99 -25.66
CA ASN A 34 41.86 21.09 -26.23
C ASN A 34 42.97 20.84 -25.18
N GLY A 35 42.72 19.93 -24.24
CA GLY A 35 43.64 19.58 -23.15
C GLY A 35 43.60 20.51 -21.92
N VAL A 36 42.79 21.57 -21.93
CA VAL A 36 42.63 22.49 -20.78
C VAL A 36 41.36 22.15 -20.01
N VAL A 37 41.49 21.89 -18.70
CA VAL A 37 40.35 21.54 -17.83
C VAL A 37 39.46 22.76 -17.58
N ASP A 38 38.14 22.60 -17.77
CA ASP A 38 37.13 23.58 -17.40
C ASP A 38 36.83 23.48 -15.89
N ALA A 39 37.34 24.46 -15.15
CA ALA A 39 37.21 24.54 -13.69
C ALA A 39 35.75 24.70 -13.20
N GLY A 40 34.83 25.14 -14.08
CA GLY A 40 33.41 25.28 -13.78
C GLY A 40 32.63 23.97 -13.78
N THR A 41 33.25 22.86 -14.20
CA THR A 41 32.62 21.53 -14.24
C THR A 41 33.12 20.63 -13.12
N SER A 42 32.26 19.79 -12.57
CA SER A 42 32.62 18.82 -11.52
C SER A 42 31.78 17.56 -11.64
N ASN A 43 32.33 16.45 -11.15
CA ASN A 43 31.67 15.14 -11.12
C ASN A 43 31.14 14.69 -12.49
N VAL A 44 31.80 15.09 -13.58
CA VAL A 44 31.40 14.78 -14.95
C VAL A 44 31.63 13.30 -15.21
N ILE A 45 30.56 12.61 -15.60
CA ILE A 45 30.56 11.17 -15.87
C ILE A 45 30.34 10.85 -17.35
N GLU A 46 29.80 11.78 -18.11
CA GLU A 46 29.48 11.59 -19.53
C GLU A 46 29.45 12.91 -20.29
N MET A 47 29.72 12.87 -21.59
CA MET A 47 29.49 13.98 -22.51
C MET A 47 28.82 13.48 -23.79
N ALA A 48 28.01 14.34 -24.41
CA ALA A 48 27.30 14.05 -25.66
C ALA A 48 27.47 15.20 -26.67
N TYR A 49 27.38 14.91 -27.97
CA TYR A 49 27.34 15.91 -29.02
C TYR A 49 26.05 15.79 -29.82
N GLU A 50 25.23 16.84 -29.79
CA GLU A 50 23.96 16.85 -30.49
C GLU A 50 23.62 18.23 -31.05
N ASN A 51 23.29 18.25 -32.34
CA ASN A 51 22.89 19.47 -33.08
C ASN A 51 23.84 20.65 -32.86
N GLY A 52 25.15 20.39 -32.85
CA GLY A 52 26.18 21.41 -32.66
C GLY A 52 26.41 21.83 -31.21
N THR A 53 25.75 21.20 -30.24
CA THR A 53 25.90 21.46 -28.80
C THR A 53 26.67 20.31 -28.15
N VAL A 54 27.68 20.64 -27.35
CA VAL A 54 28.35 19.68 -26.48
C VAL A 54 27.64 19.70 -25.13
N TRP A 55 27.16 18.55 -24.69
CA TRP A 55 26.51 18.36 -23.41
C TRP A 55 27.43 17.62 -22.44
N GLN A 56 27.34 17.94 -21.16
CA GLN A 56 28.04 17.25 -20.09
C GLN A 56 27.03 16.83 -19.01
N LYS A 57 27.18 15.60 -18.52
CA LYS A 57 26.39 15.01 -17.44
C LYS A 57 27.24 14.82 -16.21
N ASN A 58 26.72 15.20 -15.05
CA ASN A 58 27.39 14.95 -13.78
C ASN A 58 26.80 13.75 -13.02
N ALA A 59 27.43 13.41 -11.89
CA ALA A 59 27.00 12.30 -11.02
C ALA A 59 25.60 12.49 -10.41
N ASP A 60 25.04 13.69 -10.42
CA ASP A 60 23.65 13.98 -10.00
C ASP A 60 22.63 13.74 -11.12
N ASN A 61 23.08 13.21 -12.27
CA ASN A 61 22.28 12.93 -13.46
C ASN A 61 21.64 14.15 -14.14
N LEU A 62 22.25 15.33 -13.99
CA LEU A 62 21.83 16.53 -14.68
C LEU A 62 22.74 16.82 -15.88
N TRP A 63 22.17 17.43 -16.91
CA TRP A 63 22.82 17.80 -18.16
C TRP A 63 22.97 19.31 -18.30
N TRP A 64 24.14 19.73 -18.80
CA TRP A 64 24.40 21.09 -19.23
C TRP A 64 24.97 21.08 -20.64
N GLY A 65 24.44 21.93 -21.51
CA GLY A 65 24.86 22.13 -22.89
C GLY A 65 25.70 23.39 -23.05
N LYS A 66 26.61 23.35 -24.02
CA LYS A 66 27.45 24.46 -24.42
C LYS A 66 27.68 24.42 -25.93
N THR A 67 27.43 25.53 -26.61
CA THR A 67 27.53 25.66 -28.08
C THR A 67 28.88 26.19 -28.57
N SER A 68 29.69 26.77 -27.68
CA SER A 68 31.03 27.28 -27.99
C SER A 68 31.88 27.46 -26.72
N LEU A 69 33.20 27.53 -26.87
CA LEU A 69 34.16 27.68 -25.76
C LEU A 69 33.86 28.83 -24.79
N GLY A 70 33.39 29.98 -25.31
CA GLY A 70 33.09 31.17 -24.52
C GLY A 70 31.69 31.20 -23.89
N ALA A 71 30.80 30.27 -24.24
CA ALA A 71 29.45 30.25 -23.69
C ALA A 71 29.43 29.70 -22.26
N ALA A 72 28.46 30.13 -21.46
CA ALA A 72 28.17 29.49 -20.18
C ALA A 72 27.52 28.13 -20.41
N TRP A 73 27.71 27.20 -19.47
CA TRP A 73 26.96 25.95 -19.40
C TRP A 73 25.49 26.27 -19.12
N TYR A 74 24.57 25.75 -19.94
CA TYR A 74 23.15 26.03 -19.86
C TYR A 74 22.32 24.72 -19.84
N PRO A 75 21.21 24.63 -19.09
CA PRO A 75 20.68 25.64 -18.18
C PRO A 75 21.54 25.80 -16.92
N PRO A 76 21.54 26.94 -16.22
CA PRO A 76 22.46 27.21 -15.11
C PRO A 76 22.44 26.14 -14.00
N THR A 77 21.26 25.56 -13.74
CA THR A 77 21.05 24.52 -12.72
C THR A 77 21.08 23.09 -13.28
N GLY A 78 21.36 22.93 -14.57
CA GLY A 78 21.25 21.65 -15.26
C GLY A 78 19.81 21.24 -15.51
N THR A 79 19.64 20.25 -16.38
CA THR A 79 18.33 19.66 -16.69
C THR A 79 18.38 18.15 -16.59
N ALA A 80 17.31 17.52 -16.11
CA ALA A 80 17.16 16.08 -16.14
C ALA A 80 16.76 15.56 -17.54
N ILE A 81 16.42 16.46 -18.47
CA ILE A 81 16.08 16.10 -19.85
C ILE A 81 17.36 15.68 -20.57
N ASP A 82 17.39 14.42 -20.99
CA ASP A 82 18.44 13.86 -21.82
C ASP A 82 18.49 14.56 -23.19
N PRO A 83 19.65 15.11 -23.62
CA PRO A 83 19.77 15.80 -24.90
C PRO A 83 19.69 14.87 -26.11
N ILE A 84 19.84 13.55 -25.94
CA ILE A 84 19.75 12.52 -26.99
C ILE A 84 18.89 11.35 -26.51
N PRO A 85 17.58 11.59 -26.32
CA PRO A 85 16.67 10.60 -25.77
C PRO A 85 16.64 9.34 -26.64
N ASN A 86 16.64 8.17 -26.00
CA ASN A 86 16.62 6.85 -26.65
C ASN A 86 17.92 6.44 -27.36
N GLN A 87 19.06 7.06 -27.03
CA GLN A 87 20.40 6.63 -27.47
C GLN A 87 21.25 6.08 -26.30
N HIS A 88 20.78 6.23 -25.05
CA HIS A 88 21.46 5.75 -23.85
C HIS A 88 20.91 4.42 -23.37
N ALA A 89 21.79 3.52 -22.93
CA ALA A 89 21.38 2.45 -22.03
C ALA A 89 20.65 3.06 -20.82
N SER A 90 19.57 2.42 -20.38
CA SER A 90 18.94 2.75 -19.12
C SER A 90 19.95 2.72 -17.97
N LEU A 91 19.69 3.48 -16.91
CA LEU A 91 20.57 3.46 -15.75
C LEU A 91 20.56 2.07 -15.10
N SER A 92 21.68 1.67 -14.51
CA SER A 92 21.68 0.48 -13.67
C SER A 92 20.72 0.69 -12.50
N GLY A 93 19.74 -0.21 -12.37
CA GLY A 93 18.62 -0.09 -11.45
C GLY A 93 17.32 0.43 -12.07
N SER A 94 17.27 0.69 -13.38
CA SER A 94 16.02 0.97 -14.08
C SER A 94 15.11 -0.25 -14.14
N VAL A 95 13.81 -0.03 -13.94
CA VAL A 95 12.79 -1.07 -13.81
C VAL A 95 11.56 -0.71 -14.65
N VAL A 96 10.90 -1.72 -15.21
CA VAL A 96 9.60 -1.67 -15.87
C VAL A 96 8.73 -2.82 -15.35
N VAL A 97 7.48 -2.53 -15.00
CA VAL A 97 6.53 -3.51 -14.45
C VAL A 97 5.44 -3.86 -15.46
N ALA A 98 4.82 -5.03 -15.29
CA ALA A 98 3.74 -5.51 -16.15
C ALA A 98 2.55 -4.54 -16.15
N GLY A 99 1.93 -4.35 -17.32
CA GLY A 99 0.86 -3.39 -17.54
C GLY A 99 1.33 -1.98 -17.93
N SER A 100 2.64 -1.70 -17.83
CA SER A 100 3.24 -0.47 -18.36
C SER A 100 3.53 -0.57 -19.86
N ALA A 101 3.43 0.56 -20.56
CA ALA A 101 3.92 0.70 -21.95
C ALA A 101 5.41 1.08 -22.03
N SER A 102 6.09 1.26 -20.89
CA SER A 102 7.50 1.63 -20.80
C SER A 102 8.44 0.49 -21.19
N THR A 103 9.70 0.83 -21.50
CA THR A 103 10.78 -0.14 -21.79
C THR A 103 12.08 0.31 -21.10
N VAL A 104 12.98 -0.64 -20.83
CA VAL A 104 14.39 -0.34 -20.53
C VAL A 104 15.24 -0.56 -21.78
N MET A 105 16.24 0.29 -21.98
CA MET A 105 17.19 0.19 -23.09
C MET A 105 18.48 -0.45 -22.58
N ASP A 106 18.99 -1.48 -23.25
CA ASP A 106 20.29 -2.07 -22.90
C ASP A 106 21.48 -1.28 -23.50
N ALA A 107 22.71 -1.66 -23.14
CA ALA A 107 23.94 -1.06 -23.67
C ALA A 107 24.15 -1.22 -25.19
N SER A 108 23.39 -2.12 -25.84
CA SER A 108 23.41 -2.31 -27.29
C SER A 108 22.26 -1.58 -27.99
N GLY A 109 21.45 -0.84 -27.23
CA GLY A 109 20.33 -0.05 -27.70
C GLY A 109 19.06 -0.83 -28.00
N ASN A 110 18.91 -2.03 -27.46
CA ASN A 110 17.66 -2.78 -27.56
C ASN A 110 16.69 -2.35 -26.45
N PHE A 111 15.41 -2.27 -26.79
CA PHE A 111 14.32 -1.98 -25.87
C PHE A 111 13.73 -3.27 -25.33
N TRP A 112 13.60 -3.35 -24.02
CA TRP A 112 13.07 -4.49 -23.28
C TRP A 112 11.84 -4.05 -22.51
N GLY A 113 10.70 -4.71 -22.74
CA GLY A 113 9.43 -4.41 -22.09
C GLY A 113 8.67 -5.66 -21.67
N ILE A 114 7.41 -5.48 -21.28
CA ILE A 114 6.52 -6.58 -20.90
C ILE A 114 5.22 -6.46 -21.71
N SER A 115 4.78 -7.57 -22.29
CA SER A 115 3.46 -7.66 -22.94
C SER A 115 2.85 -9.02 -22.65
N ALA A 116 1.59 -9.03 -22.20
CA ALA A 116 0.82 -10.24 -21.90
C ALA A 116 1.56 -11.27 -21.00
N GLY A 117 2.36 -10.79 -20.03
CA GLY A 117 3.13 -11.67 -19.13
C GLY A 117 4.39 -12.28 -19.75
N HIS A 118 4.88 -11.73 -20.85
CA HIS A 118 6.13 -12.10 -21.51
C HIS A 118 7.04 -10.89 -21.68
N VAL A 119 8.35 -11.12 -21.72
CA VAL A 119 9.33 -10.11 -22.14
C VAL A 119 9.11 -9.76 -23.61
N THR A 120 9.19 -8.48 -23.94
CA THR A 120 9.31 -8.01 -25.32
C THR A 120 10.70 -7.46 -25.57
N LEU A 121 11.29 -7.77 -26.72
CA LEU A 121 12.54 -7.24 -27.23
C LEU A 121 12.25 -6.47 -28.52
N ASN A 122 12.47 -5.15 -28.52
CA ASN A 122 12.15 -4.26 -29.63
C ASN A 122 10.73 -4.45 -30.17
N GLY A 123 9.77 -4.66 -29.25
CA GLY A 123 8.36 -4.91 -29.58
C GLY A 123 8.02 -6.35 -29.98
N VAL A 124 9.01 -7.24 -30.16
CA VAL A 124 8.79 -8.66 -30.47
C VAL A 124 8.75 -9.47 -29.17
N THR A 125 7.76 -10.35 -29.01
CA THR A 125 7.63 -11.17 -27.80
C THR A 125 8.68 -12.28 -27.72
N ASP A 126 9.38 -12.39 -26.59
CA ASP A 126 10.28 -13.50 -26.24
C ASP A 126 9.48 -14.62 -25.58
N MET A 127 9.07 -15.60 -26.38
CA MET A 127 8.31 -16.77 -25.93
C MET A 127 9.08 -17.71 -24.98
N SER A 128 10.38 -17.49 -24.76
CA SER A 128 11.17 -18.23 -23.76
C SER A 128 10.99 -17.70 -22.33
N SER A 129 10.31 -16.57 -22.17
CA SER A 129 9.88 -16.02 -20.89
C SER A 129 8.41 -16.38 -20.61
N ALA A 130 7.98 -16.37 -19.36
CA ALA A 130 6.58 -16.58 -19.00
C ALA A 130 6.29 -15.99 -17.61
N ARG A 131 5.03 -15.54 -17.42
CA ARG A 131 4.54 -14.97 -16.15
C ARG A 131 5.39 -13.79 -15.66
N VAL A 132 5.94 -13.01 -16.58
CA VAL A 132 6.83 -11.89 -16.29
C VAL A 132 6.04 -10.75 -15.65
N VAL A 133 6.52 -10.27 -14.50
CA VAL A 133 5.92 -9.16 -13.75
C VAL A 133 6.83 -7.93 -13.72
N GLU A 134 8.13 -8.12 -13.90
CA GLU A 134 9.12 -7.04 -13.87
C GLU A 134 10.28 -7.29 -14.85
N ILE A 135 10.80 -6.21 -15.45
CA ILE A 135 12.04 -6.16 -16.21
C ILE A 135 12.93 -5.10 -15.59
N ALA A 136 14.19 -5.45 -15.31
CA ALA A 136 15.17 -4.52 -14.79
C ALA A 136 16.45 -4.51 -15.62
N TYR A 137 17.08 -3.35 -15.77
CA TYR A 137 18.45 -3.24 -16.27
C TYR A 137 19.38 -2.94 -15.11
N ALA A 138 20.25 -3.89 -14.76
CA ALA A 138 21.15 -3.76 -13.62
C ALA A 138 22.53 -4.35 -13.93
N ASN A 139 23.57 -3.56 -13.63
CA ASN A 139 24.97 -3.92 -13.81
C ASN A 139 25.29 -4.46 -15.21
N GLY A 140 24.70 -3.84 -16.24
CA GLY A 140 24.92 -4.20 -17.65
C GLY A 140 24.20 -5.46 -18.11
N ARG A 141 23.21 -5.95 -17.33
CA ARG A 141 22.39 -7.11 -17.67
C ARG A 141 20.92 -6.75 -17.63
N ILE A 142 20.13 -7.46 -18.44
CA ILE A 142 18.68 -7.44 -18.36
C ILE A 142 18.24 -8.58 -17.44
N TRP A 143 17.33 -8.25 -16.55
CA TRP A 143 16.75 -9.13 -15.56
C TRP A 143 15.24 -9.17 -15.76
N GLN A 144 14.65 -10.33 -15.55
CA GLN A 144 13.21 -10.49 -15.44
C GLN A 144 12.85 -11.08 -14.09
N GLU A 145 11.72 -10.67 -13.54
CA GLU A 145 11.03 -11.33 -12.43
C GLU A 145 9.76 -12.00 -12.95
N ASN A 146 9.45 -13.19 -12.46
CA ASN A 146 8.15 -13.82 -12.73
C ASN A 146 7.18 -13.67 -11.55
N ALA A 147 5.94 -14.06 -11.75
CA ALA A 147 4.88 -14.02 -10.74
C ALA A 147 5.10 -14.96 -9.53
N ASP A 148 6.19 -15.73 -9.50
CA ASP A 148 6.63 -16.52 -8.34
C ASP A 148 7.78 -15.85 -7.57
N HIS A 149 8.11 -14.58 -7.90
CA HIS A 149 9.19 -13.80 -7.30
C HIS A 149 10.59 -14.41 -7.46
N LEU A 150 10.81 -15.05 -8.60
CA LEU A 150 12.10 -15.57 -9.01
C LEU A 150 12.68 -14.67 -10.10
N TRP A 151 14.01 -14.56 -10.12
CA TRP A 151 14.75 -13.71 -11.04
C TRP A 151 15.55 -14.53 -12.05
N TRP A 152 15.57 -14.05 -13.29
CA TRP A 152 16.43 -14.55 -14.36
C TRP A 152 17.16 -13.40 -15.05
N SER A 153 18.36 -13.65 -15.59
CA SER A 153 19.11 -12.64 -16.35
C SER A 153 19.67 -13.11 -17.68
N LYS A 154 19.89 -12.14 -18.58
CA LYS A 154 20.66 -12.25 -19.83
C LYS A 154 21.59 -11.04 -19.97
N ALA A 155 22.73 -11.20 -20.63
CA ALA A 155 23.61 -10.06 -20.94
C ALA A 155 23.28 -9.41 -22.30
N LYS A 156 22.70 -10.19 -23.21
CA LYS A 156 22.34 -9.76 -24.57
C LYS A 156 21.16 -10.59 -25.10
N PRO A 157 20.48 -10.13 -26.17
CA PRO A 157 19.32 -10.82 -26.77
C PRO A 157 19.48 -12.31 -27.05
N SER A 158 20.64 -12.73 -27.57
CA SER A 158 20.88 -14.10 -27.99
C SER A 158 21.23 -15.07 -26.86
N ASP A 159 21.37 -14.59 -25.63
CA ASP A 159 21.61 -15.45 -24.48
C ASP A 159 20.34 -16.22 -24.06
N THR A 160 20.52 -17.31 -23.32
CA THR A 160 19.44 -17.98 -22.59
C THR A 160 19.23 -17.36 -21.22
N TRP A 161 17.98 -17.36 -20.72
CA TRP A 161 17.65 -16.85 -19.38
C TRP A 161 18.33 -17.71 -18.32
N LYS A 162 19.19 -17.09 -17.51
CA LYS A 162 19.88 -17.77 -16.40
C LYS A 162 19.17 -17.48 -15.09
N ALA A 163 18.74 -18.51 -14.38
CA ALA A 163 18.11 -18.38 -13.07
C ALA A 163 19.09 -17.77 -12.05
N ALA A 164 18.57 -16.86 -11.21
CA ALA A 164 19.31 -16.16 -10.18
C ALA A 164 18.67 -16.25 -8.77
N GLY A 165 17.54 -16.94 -8.65
CA GLY A 165 16.86 -17.15 -7.37
C GLY A 165 15.95 -15.98 -6.99
N THR A 166 15.77 -15.74 -5.68
CA THR A 166 14.83 -14.73 -5.15
C THR A 166 15.47 -13.37 -4.87
N ALA A 167 16.80 -13.26 -4.97
CA ALA A 167 17.49 -12.02 -4.67
C ALA A 167 17.32 -11.02 -5.82
N SER A 168 16.72 -9.86 -5.53
CA SER A 168 16.57 -8.79 -6.52
C SER A 168 17.94 -8.29 -6.99
N PRO A 169 18.14 -8.14 -8.31
CA PRO A 169 19.39 -7.66 -8.90
C PRO A 169 19.53 -6.13 -8.86
N VAL A 170 18.44 -5.45 -8.57
CA VAL A 170 18.42 -4.02 -8.30
C VAL A 170 18.57 -3.86 -6.80
N LEU A 171 19.59 -3.11 -6.36
CA LEU A 171 19.62 -2.62 -4.99
C LEU A 171 18.37 -1.78 -4.80
N HIS A 172 17.39 -2.33 -4.10
CA HIS A 172 16.20 -1.59 -3.71
C HIS A 172 16.67 -0.49 -2.76
N VAL A 173 16.94 0.70 -3.30
CA VAL A 173 17.02 1.89 -2.48
C VAL A 173 15.61 2.07 -1.94
N THR A 174 15.40 1.84 -0.65
CA THR A 174 14.13 2.21 -0.02
C THR A 174 13.98 3.71 -0.23
N ARG A 175 13.03 4.11 -1.08
CA ARG A 175 12.73 5.52 -1.30
C ARG A 175 11.76 5.97 -0.23
N SER A 176 11.94 7.20 0.21
CA SER A 176 11.00 7.90 1.05
C SER A 176 10.32 8.99 0.24
N TRP A 177 8.99 9.02 0.25
CA TRP A 177 8.22 10.19 -0.12
C TRP A 177 7.81 10.93 1.16
N THR A 178 7.98 12.24 1.20
CA THR A 178 7.52 13.08 2.31
C THR A 178 6.76 14.27 1.75
N GLY A 179 5.48 14.39 2.07
CA GLY A 179 4.68 15.49 1.55
C GLY A 179 3.36 15.68 2.26
N THR A 180 2.76 16.86 2.02
CA THR A 180 1.45 17.26 2.56
C THR A 180 0.42 17.47 1.46
N ALA A 181 0.74 17.36 0.17
CA ALA A 181 -0.27 17.41 -0.89
C ALA A 181 0.31 16.84 -2.18
N GLY A 182 -0.56 16.36 -3.06
CA GLY A 182 -0.19 15.96 -4.43
C GLY A 182 -0.47 14.49 -4.71
N SER A 183 0.34 13.89 -5.58
CA SER A 183 0.26 12.46 -5.93
C SER A 183 1.65 11.84 -5.96
N PHE A 184 1.70 10.51 -5.84
CA PHE A 184 2.95 9.75 -5.88
C PHE A 184 3.61 9.72 -7.28
N ALA A 185 2.91 10.18 -8.31
CA ALA A 185 3.36 10.17 -9.71
C ALA A 185 4.56 11.09 -10.00
N THR A 186 4.87 12.06 -9.12
CA THR A 186 5.99 12.99 -9.35
C THR A 186 7.31 12.35 -8.92
N GLN A 187 8.11 11.90 -9.88
CA GLN A 187 9.40 11.24 -9.65
C GLN A 187 10.35 12.04 -8.73
N GLY A 188 10.34 13.38 -8.88
CA GLY A 188 11.16 14.31 -8.09
C GLY A 188 10.75 14.46 -6.62
N ALA A 189 9.60 13.92 -6.21
CA ALA A 189 9.11 14.00 -4.84
C ALA A 189 9.59 12.84 -3.94
N TRP A 190 10.24 11.83 -4.53
CA TRP A 190 10.83 10.69 -3.83
C TRP A 190 12.32 10.94 -3.56
N SER A 191 12.82 10.42 -2.44
CA SER A 191 14.24 10.44 -2.08
C SER A 191 14.75 9.03 -1.78
N PRO A 192 15.73 8.50 -2.53
CA PRO A 192 16.27 9.05 -3.78
C PRO A 192 15.21 9.22 -4.88
N MET A 193 15.46 10.13 -5.83
CA MET A 193 14.53 10.42 -6.95
C MET A 193 14.16 9.15 -7.70
N GLY A 194 12.86 8.92 -7.92
CA GLY A 194 12.38 7.69 -8.52
C GLY A 194 10.85 7.59 -8.52
N VAL A 195 10.35 6.55 -9.18
CA VAL A 195 8.94 6.17 -9.07
C VAL A 195 8.77 5.27 -7.84
N PRO A 196 7.60 5.30 -7.18
CA PRO A 196 7.28 4.41 -6.07
C PRO A 196 7.43 2.93 -6.45
N GLN A 197 8.02 2.15 -5.54
CA GLN A 197 8.16 0.69 -5.67
C GLN A 197 7.71 -0.04 -4.39
N ALA A 198 7.42 -1.33 -4.50
CA ALA A 198 7.07 -2.14 -3.35
C ALA A 198 8.19 -2.15 -2.31
N GLY A 199 7.87 -1.90 -1.04
CA GLY A 199 8.86 -1.75 0.03
C GLY A 199 9.40 -0.33 0.21
N ASP A 200 9.06 0.62 -0.66
CA ASP A 200 9.27 2.05 -0.41
C ASP A 200 8.33 2.54 0.70
N THR A 201 8.63 3.71 1.28
CA THR A 201 7.83 4.31 2.35
C THR A 201 7.33 5.69 1.94
N ALA A 202 6.03 5.93 2.04
CA ALA A 202 5.45 7.26 1.92
C ALA A 202 5.04 7.78 3.30
N VAL A 203 5.57 8.93 3.70
CA VAL A 203 5.22 9.65 4.92
C VAL A 203 4.32 10.82 4.56
N ILE A 204 3.06 10.73 4.97
CA ILE A 204 2.03 11.74 4.71
C ILE A 204 1.93 12.65 5.93
N GLY A 205 2.29 13.92 5.76
CA GLY A 205 2.26 14.93 6.82
C GLY A 205 0.84 15.38 7.20
N SER A 206 0.74 16.06 8.35
CA SER A 206 -0.52 16.57 8.91
C SER A 206 -1.23 17.54 7.96
N LEU A 207 -2.57 17.45 7.91
CA LEU A 207 -3.46 18.28 7.06
C LEU A 207 -3.27 18.07 5.56
N GLY A 208 -2.49 17.06 5.17
CA GLY A 208 -2.25 16.81 3.77
C GLY A 208 -3.29 15.94 3.09
N GLN A 209 -3.54 16.18 1.80
CA GLN A 209 -4.39 15.33 0.97
C GLN A 209 -3.58 14.81 -0.20
N VAL A 210 -3.36 13.49 -0.23
CA VAL A 210 -2.56 12.81 -1.24
C VAL A 210 -3.46 11.90 -2.06
N SER A 211 -3.51 12.17 -3.36
CA SER A 211 -4.25 11.38 -4.32
C SER A 211 -3.42 10.17 -4.76
N VAL A 212 -4.02 8.98 -4.70
CA VAL A 212 -3.43 7.71 -5.11
C VAL A 212 -4.18 7.20 -6.34
N ALA A 213 -3.48 7.10 -7.47
CA ALA A 213 -4.00 6.44 -8.66
C ALA A 213 -3.71 4.93 -8.62
N ALA A 214 -4.43 4.15 -9.42
CA ALA A 214 -4.24 2.71 -9.46
C ALA A 214 -2.81 2.38 -9.91
N GLY A 215 -2.13 1.51 -9.16
CA GLY A 215 -0.74 1.10 -9.43
C GLY A 215 0.33 1.96 -8.73
N ASP A 216 0.08 3.25 -8.52
CA ASP A 216 1.07 4.24 -8.03
C ASP A 216 1.60 3.97 -6.61
N ALA A 217 0.93 3.13 -5.83
CA ALA A 217 1.29 2.86 -4.44
C ALA A 217 1.48 1.36 -4.15
N THR A 218 1.69 0.57 -5.20
CA THR A 218 1.73 -0.89 -5.07
C THR A 218 2.89 -1.33 -4.17
N GLY A 219 2.56 -1.95 -3.04
CA GLY A 219 3.51 -2.42 -2.03
C GLY A 219 4.20 -1.32 -1.21
N VAL A 220 3.83 -0.05 -1.39
CA VAL A 220 4.41 1.08 -0.65
C VAL A 220 3.85 1.11 0.77
N ALA A 221 4.72 1.17 1.78
CA ALA A 221 4.32 1.36 3.17
C ALA A 221 3.85 2.80 3.39
N MET A 222 2.69 2.97 4.02
CA MET A 222 2.10 4.29 4.31
C MET A 222 2.31 4.63 5.77
N VAL A 223 2.92 5.79 6.03
CA VAL A 223 3.08 6.36 7.37
C VAL A 223 2.26 7.64 7.43
N LEU A 224 1.11 7.60 8.10
CA LEU A 224 0.20 8.72 8.22
C LEU A 224 0.51 9.51 9.50
N ASN A 225 0.74 10.82 9.37
CA ASN A 225 0.95 11.75 10.47
C ASN A 225 -0.17 12.80 10.52
N GLY A 226 -1.42 12.35 10.53
CA GLY A 226 -2.64 13.17 10.51
C GLY A 226 -3.07 13.63 9.11
N GLY A 227 -2.49 13.05 8.06
CA GLY A 227 -2.86 13.32 6.66
C GLY A 227 -3.93 12.38 6.12
N THR A 228 -4.33 12.63 4.89
CA THR A 228 -5.41 11.96 4.18
C THR A 228 -4.88 11.33 2.88
N LEU A 229 -5.14 10.04 2.71
CA LEU A 229 -5.03 9.34 1.44
C LEU A 229 -6.40 9.31 0.75
N GLN A 230 -6.42 9.67 -0.52
CA GLN A 230 -7.63 9.62 -1.33
C GLN A 230 -7.39 8.81 -2.59
N PHE A 231 -8.25 7.83 -2.83
CA PHE A 231 -8.20 7.00 -4.02
C PHE A 231 -9.09 7.61 -5.10
N THR A 232 -8.54 7.88 -6.28
CA THR A 232 -9.19 8.73 -7.30
C THR A 232 -9.78 7.96 -8.49
N GLN A 233 -9.62 6.63 -8.50
CA GLN A 233 -10.06 5.76 -9.59
C GLN A 233 -10.65 4.48 -9.00
N ALA A 234 -11.70 3.94 -9.63
CA ALA A 234 -12.24 2.64 -9.25
C ALA A 234 -11.20 1.54 -9.45
N GLY A 235 -11.05 0.65 -8.47
CA GLY A 235 -10.16 -0.50 -8.61
C GLY A 235 -9.63 -1.06 -7.29
N THR A 236 -8.65 -1.94 -7.41
CA THR A 236 -7.96 -2.54 -6.27
C THR A 236 -6.59 -1.88 -6.09
N PHE A 237 -6.33 -1.38 -4.89
CA PHE A 237 -5.08 -0.74 -4.50
C PHE A 237 -4.35 -1.64 -3.51
N SER A 238 -3.18 -2.16 -3.89
CA SER A 238 -2.41 -3.07 -3.03
C SER A 238 -1.29 -2.31 -2.34
N LEU A 239 -1.54 -1.77 -1.15
CA LEU A 239 -0.55 -1.04 -0.37
C LEU A 239 0.33 -1.98 0.46
N GLY A 240 1.50 -1.49 0.86
CA GLY A 240 2.28 -2.06 1.96
C GLY A 240 1.57 -1.86 3.31
N GLY A 241 2.32 -1.90 4.41
CA GLY A 241 1.76 -1.67 5.75
C GLY A 241 1.30 -0.23 5.92
N ILE A 242 0.18 -0.01 6.60
CA ILE A 242 -0.31 1.34 6.97
C ILE A 242 -0.03 1.57 8.45
N SER A 243 0.54 2.71 8.81
CA SER A 243 0.91 3.03 10.18
C SER A 243 0.63 4.48 10.56
N GLY A 244 0.60 4.76 11.87
CA GLY A 244 0.39 6.11 12.41
C GLY A 244 -1.07 6.47 12.63
N SER A 245 -1.46 7.68 12.23
CA SER A 245 -2.81 8.24 12.37
C SER A 245 -3.20 9.11 11.16
N GLY A 246 -4.47 9.12 10.75
CA GLY A 246 -4.91 9.87 9.58
C GLY A 246 -6.23 9.35 9.00
N SER A 247 -6.44 9.62 7.71
CA SER A 247 -7.66 9.25 7.00
C SER A 247 -7.40 8.53 5.68
N LEU A 248 -8.26 7.58 5.34
CA LEU A 248 -8.36 6.90 4.05
C LEU A 248 -9.76 7.20 3.50
N TYR A 249 -9.88 7.86 2.34
CA TYR A 249 -11.15 8.04 1.66
C TYR A 249 -11.25 7.09 0.46
N LEU A 250 -12.15 6.13 0.58
CA LEU A 250 -12.41 5.10 -0.41
C LEU A 250 -13.53 5.55 -1.36
N GLY A 251 -13.17 5.75 -2.62
CA GLY A 251 -14.07 6.06 -3.71
C GLY A 251 -14.62 7.48 -3.73
N TYR A 252 -15.36 7.74 -4.81
CA TYR A 252 -16.38 8.77 -4.97
C TYR A 252 -17.75 8.08 -5.16
N PRO A 253 -18.89 8.82 -5.17
CA PRO A 253 -20.18 8.21 -5.46
C PRO A 253 -20.12 7.36 -6.75
N GLN A 254 -20.53 6.08 -6.66
CA GLN A 254 -20.52 5.09 -7.76
C GLN A 254 -19.15 4.49 -8.17
N GLN A 255 -18.09 4.67 -7.38
CA GLN A 255 -16.80 3.98 -7.58
C GLN A 255 -16.57 2.93 -6.51
N GLN A 256 -16.23 1.70 -6.91
CA GLN A 256 -15.88 0.62 -5.98
C GLN A 256 -14.35 0.54 -5.84
N ASP A 257 -13.87 0.84 -4.64
CA ASP A 257 -12.45 0.81 -4.29
C ASP A 257 -12.19 -0.29 -3.26
N VAL A 258 -11.23 -1.17 -3.58
CA VAL A 258 -10.72 -2.17 -2.63
C VAL A 258 -9.31 -1.78 -2.26
N VAL A 259 -9.10 -1.30 -1.03
CA VAL A 259 -7.76 -1.00 -0.54
C VAL A 259 -7.27 -2.19 0.24
N ARG A 260 -6.30 -2.91 -0.32
CA ARG A 260 -5.63 -4.02 0.31
C ARG A 260 -4.36 -3.54 0.98
N THR A 261 -4.13 -3.91 2.23
CA THR A 261 -2.89 -3.63 2.95
C THR A 261 -2.26 -4.90 3.52
N THR A 262 -0.93 -4.94 3.58
CA THR A 262 -0.18 -6.02 4.23
C THR A 262 -0.26 -5.99 5.77
N GLY A 263 -0.90 -4.97 6.36
CA GLY A 263 -1.12 -4.89 7.80
C GLY A 263 -1.25 -3.45 8.30
N LEU A 264 -1.81 -3.30 9.49
CA LEU A 264 -1.97 -2.02 10.17
C LEU A 264 -1.09 -1.96 11.42
N ASN A 265 -0.38 -0.85 11.65
CA ASN A 265 0.32 -0.59 12.90
C ASN A 265 -0.05 0.81 13.42
N LEU A 266 -1.13 0.89 14.19
CA LEU A 266 -1.74 2.15 14.57
C LEU A 266 -1.24 2.63 15.93
N SER A 267 -0.78 3.88 15.97
CA SER A 267 -0.40 4.59 17.19
C SER A 267 -1.33 5.76 17.51
N GLY A 268 -2.41 5.93 16.72
CA GLY A 268 -3.45 6.92 16.90
C GLY A 268 -4.71 6.55 16.12
N ALA A 269 -5.55 7.52 15.79
CA ALA A 269 -6.79 7.26 15.06
C ALA A 269 -6.55 7.12 13.54
N LEU A 270 -7.05 6.03 12.96
CA LEU A 270 -7.22 5.86 11.52
C LEU A 270 -8.70 5.86 11.16
N TYR A 271 -9.10 6.83 10.35
CA TYR A 271 -10.45 6.94 9.81
C TYR A 271 -10.50 6.39 8.40
N VAL A 272 -11.45 5.52 8.10
CA VAL A 272 -11.75 5.01 6.76
C VAL A 272 -13.15 5.45 6.38
N GLY A 273 -13.24 6.38 5.43
CA GLY A 273 -14.51 6.86 4.89
C GLY A 273 -14.83 6.17 3.57
N GLU A 274 -15.98 5.51 3.48
CA GLU A 274 -16.51 4.88 2.27
C GLU A 274 -17.69 5.68 1.76
N PHE A 275 -17.83 5.96 0.47
CA PHE A 275 -19.08 6.58 -0.01
C PHE A 275 -20.25 5.59 0.03
N THR A 276 -21.42 6.02 0.54
CA THR A 276 -22.62 5.16 0.62
C THR A 276 -22.98 4.59 -0.76
N GLY A 277 -23.16 3.27 -0.84
CA GLY A 277 -23.52 2.57 -2.09
C GLY A 277 -22.36 2.28 -3.04
N SER A 278 -21.11 2.64 -2.69
CA SER A 278 -19.92 2.32 -3.48
C SER A 278 -19.57 0.82 -3.49
N GLY A 279 -19.83 0.12 -2.37
CA GLY A 279 -19.30 -1.23 -2.14
C GLY A 279 -17.79 -1.25 -1.89
N SER A 280 -17.17 -0.09 -1.66
CA SER A 280 -15.76 0.03 -1.28
C SER A 280 -15.50 -0.57 0.10
N TYR A 281 -14.26 -1.01 0.35
CA TYR A 281 -13.86 -1.53 1.66
C TYR A 281 -12.35 -1.58 1.83
N LEU A 282 -11.92 -1.57 3.10
CA LEU A 282 -10.54 -1.87 3.49
C LEU A 282 -10.39 -3.39 3.66
N LEU A 283 -9.36 -3.96 3.04
CA LEU A 283 -8.94 -5.35 3.20
C LEU A 283 -7.58 -5.41 3.92
N VAL A 284 -7.57 -5.97 5.11
CA VAL A 284 -6.37 -6.21 5.93
C VAL A 284 -5.86 -7.62 5.68
N GLY A 285 -4.86 -7.75 4.81
CA GLY A 285 -4.33 -9.05 4.36
C GLY A 285 -3.16 -9.60 5.18
N GLY A 286 -2.68 -8.87 6.19
CA GLY A 286 -1.57 -9.32 7.03
C GLY A 286 -1.64 -8.83 8.47
N PRO A 287 -0.67 -9.26 9.32
CA PRO A 287 -0.73 -9.06 10.75
C PRO A 287 -0.81 -7.58 11.12
N SER A 288 -1.69 -7.26 12.05
CA SER A 288 -1.99 -5.89 12.43
C SER A 288 -2.00 -5.71 13.93
N THR A 289 -1.57 -4.53 14.39
CA THR A 289 -1.53 -4.13 15.80
C THR A 289 -2.14 -2.74 15.96
N LEU A 290 -3.12 -2.65 16.86
CA LEU A 290 -3.69 -1.41 17.36
C LEU A 290 -3.20 -1.22 18.79
N ASN A 291 -2.30 -0.24 18.98
CA ASN A 291 -1.68 0.05 20.26
C ASN A 291 -2.67 0.75 21.22
N ALA A 292 -2.35 0.77 22.51
CA ALA A 292 -3.19 1.40 23.52
C ALA A 292 -3.50 2.87 23.17
N GLY A 293 -4.80 3.21 23.22
CA GLY A 293 -5.32 4.54 22.86
C GLY A 293 -5.47 4.79 21.35
N SER A 294 -5.10 3.84 20.48
CA SER A 294 -5.34 3.94 19.03
C SER A 294 -6.76 3.51 18.66
N SER A 295 -7.22 3.91 17.46
CA SER A 295 -8.53 3.51 16.97
C SER A 295 -8.53 3.27 15.45
N LEU A 296 -9.26 2.26 15.01
CA LEU A 296 -9.66 2.10 13.61
C LEU A 296 -11.17 2.33 13.50
N THR A 297 -11.60 3.26 12.66
CA THR A 297 -13.01 3.55 12.43
C THR A 297 -13.32 3.47 10.95
N VAL A 298 -14.16 2.53 10.55
CA VAL A 298 -14.65 2.35 9.19
C VAL A 298 -16.11 2.79 9.12
N GLN A 299 -16.39 3.81 8.32
CA GLN A 299 -17.72 4.45 8.24
C GLN A 299 -18.13 4.71 6.80
N THR A 300 -19.44 4.67 6.56
CA THR A 300 -19.99 5.21 5.31
C THR A 300 -20.11 6.75 5.39
N THR A 301 -20.01 7.43 4.26
CA THR A 301 -20.02 8.89 4.04
C THR A 301 -21.09 9.18 2.98
N GLY A 302 -22.11 10.02 3.25
CA GLY A 302 -23.05 10.47 2.19
C GLY A 302 -24.53 10.75 2.52
N THR A 303 -25.11 10.35 3.66
CA THR A 303 -26.52 10.60 4.00
C THR A 303 -26.71 10.70 5.51
N ALA A 304 -27.39 11.73 6.02
CA ALA A 304 -27.56 11.97 7.46
C ALA A 304 -27.95 10.70 8.25
N GLY A 305 -27.03 10.28 9.14
CA GLY A 305 -27.09 9.04 9.93
C GLY A 305 -26.44 7.89 9.17
N LEU A 306 -25.13 7.68 9.36
CA LEU A 306 -24.38 6.75 8.51
C LEU A 306 -23.98 5.47 9.25
N PRO A 307 -24.40 4.29 8.76
CA PRO A 307 -23.98 3.02 9.31
C PRO A 307 -22.47 2.81 9.12
N HIS A 308 -21.88 2.02 10.00
CA HIS A 308 -20.49 1.61 9.94
C HIS A 308 -20.16 0.90 8.60
N GLY A 309 -18.98 1.15 8.03
CA GLY A 309 -18.55 0.64 6.72
C GLY A 309 -17.95 -0.77 6.79
N ARG A 310 -17.72 -1.43 5.65
CA ARG A 310 -17.26 -2.83 5.63
C ARG A 310 -15.74 -2.94 5.88
N LEU A 311 -15.33 -3.87 6.73
CA LEU A 311 -13.92 -4.23 6.94
C LEU A 311 -13.70 -5.70 6.58
N GLU A 312 -12.76 -5.98 5.70
CA GLU A 312 -12.32 -7.35 5.42
C GLU A 312 -11.02 -7.65 6.17
N ASN A 313 -11.01 -8.73 6.94
CA ASN A 313 -9.88 -9.17 7.74
C ASN A 313 -9.44 -10.57 7.29
N ASP A 314 -8.30 -10.70 6.64
CA ASP A 314 -7.78 -12.01 6.21
C ASP A 314 -6.57 -12.44 7.04
N SER A 315 -6.35 -11.81 8.20
CA SER A 315 -5.20 -12.09 9.05
C SER A 315 -5.52 -11.87 10.53
N THR A 316 -4.48 -11.75 11.35
CA THR A 316 -4.61 -11.47 12.78
C THR A 316 -4.53 -9.98 13.05
N MET A 317 -5.60 -9.39 13.61
CA MET A 317 -5.58 -8.05 14.19
C MET A 317 -5.51 -8.13 15.72
N THR A 318 -4.47 -7.57 16.32
CA THR A 318 -4.31 -7.52 17.79
C THR A 318 -4.64 -6.13 18.30
N LEU A 319 -5.57 -6.05 19.26
CA LEU A 319 -6.01 -4.82 19.91
C LEU A 319 -5.63 -4.90 21.40
N ASN A 320 -4.90 -3.91 21.90
CA ASN A 320 -4.54 -3.83 23.32
C ASN A 320 -4.86 -2.44 23.86
N GLY A 321 -5.97 -2.31 24.58
CA GLY A 321 -6.50 -1.00 25.01
C GLY A 321 -6.83 -0.07 23.86
N ALA A 322 -7.30 -0.62 22.74
CA ALA A 322 -7.59 0.11 21.50
C ALA A 322 -9.07 0.02 21.11
N ALA A 323 -9.50 0.83 20.14
CA ALA A 323 -10.86 0.79 19.62
C ALA A 323 -10.93 0.32 18.16
N LEU A 324 -11.93 -0.50 17.84
CA LEU A 324 -12.30 -0.85 16.46
C LEU A 324 -13.80 -0.59 16.28
N THR A 325 -14.14 0.16 15.26
CA THR A 325 -15.53 0.39 14.85
C THR A 325 -15.66 0.09 13.37
N ALA A 326 -16.47 -0.91 13.02
CA ALA A 326 -16.76 -1.31 11.65
C ALA A 326 -18.18 -1.87 11.55
N GLY A 327 -18.72 -1.92 10.34
CA GLY A 327 -20.04 -2.47 10.06
C GLY A 327 -19.93 -3.97 9.91
N ALA A 328 -20.06 -4.45 8.67
CA ALA A 328 -19.81 -5.84 8.37
C ALA A 328 -18.32 -6.12 8.43
N LEU A 329 -17.93 -7.07 9.29
CA LEU A 329 -16.67 -7.77 9.18
C LEU A 329 -16.84 -8.87 8.11
N THR A 330 -15.87 -9.01 7.22
CA THR A 330 -15.76 -10.11 6.25
C THR A 330 -14.35 -10.67 6.29
N GLY A 331 -14.11 -11.80 5.59
CA GLY A 331 -12.80 -12.42 5.51
C GLY A 331 -12.72 -13.75 6.25
N THR A 332 -11.51 -14.11 6.64
CA THR A 332 -11.17 -15.39 7.29
C THR A 332 -10.25 -15.22 8.50
N GLY A 333 -10.15 -14.00 9.02
CA GLY A 333 -9.14 -13.60 9.98
C GLY A 333 -9.52 -13.85 11.45
N THR A 334 -8.68 -13.31 12.33
CA THR A 334 -8.91 -13.33 13.78
C THR A 334 -8.66 -11.96 14.38
N ILE A 335 -9.55 -11.49 15.25
CA ILE A 335 -9.36 -10.28 16.05
C ILE A 335 -9.07 -10.69 17.49
N VAL A 336 -7.96 -10.21 18.06
CA VAL A 336 -7.51 -10.50 19.43
C VAL A 336 -7.66 -9.26 20.32
N ALA A 337 -8.75 -9.27 21.08
CA ALA A 337 -9.27 -8.38 22.12
C ALA A 337 -8.60 -8.38 23.50
N THR A 338 -7.69 -7.44 23.83
CA THR A 338 -7.08 -7.35 25.18
C THR A 338 -7.06 -5.92 25.75
N GLY A 339 -6.70 -5.77 27.03
CA GLY A 339 -6.35 -4.47 27.63
C GLY A 339 -7.49 -3.46 27.75
N ASN A 340 -8.73 -3.92 27.91
CA ASN A 340 -9.95 -3.09 27.85
C ASN A 340 -10.18 -2.45 26.47
N SER A 341 -9.82 -3.16 25.40
CA SER A 341 -10.19 -2.74 24.05
C SER A 341 -11.70 -2.68 23.86
N ASN A 342 -12.16 -1.82 22.96
CA ASN A 342 -13.57 -1.66 22.62
C ASN A 342 -13.81 -1.98 21.13
N LEU A 343 -14.72 -2.89 20.84
CA LEU A 343 -15.08 -3.27 19.48
C LEU A 343 -16.55 -2.93 19.27
N VAL A 344 -16.88 -2.33 18.13
CA VAL A 344 -18.26 -2.09 17.68
C VAL A 344 -18.38 -2.65 16.27
N LEU A 345 -19.17 -3.72 16.12
CA LEU A 345 -19.33 -4.49 14.89
C LEU A 345 -20.82 -4.73 14.59
N ALA A 346 -21.25 -4.55 13.33
CA ALA A 346 -22.65 -4.81 12.97
C ALA A 346 -22.92 -6.29 12.62
N SER A 347 -21.96 -6.95 11.97
CA SER A 347 -22.06 -8.35 11.55
C SER A 347 -20.69 -8.99 11.37
N ALA A 348 -20.63 -10.32 11.46
CA ALA A 348 -19.40 -11.09 11.25
C ALA A 348 -19.74 -12.54 10.84
N PRO A 349 -19.10 -13.10 9.80
CA PRO A 349 -19.39 -14.46 9.32
C PRO A 349 -18.73 -15.54 10.18
N THR A 350 -19.13 -16.80 9.98
CA THR A 350 -18.53 -17.98 10.63
C THR A 350 -17.05 -18.20 10.28
N SER A 351 -16.55 -17.56 9.22
CA SER A 351 -15.16 -17.64 8.78
C SER A 351 -14.22 -16.74 9.58
N GLU A 352 -14.74 -15.76 10.32
CA GLU A 352 -13.97 -14.91 11.23
C GLU A 352 -13.89 -15.52 12.63
N THR A 353 -12.96 -15.04 13.46
CA THR A 353 -12.94 -15.37 14.90
C THR A 353 -12.65 -14.12 15.73
N ILE A 354 -13.42 -13.92 16.80
CA ILE A 354 -13.17 -12.87 17.78
C ILE A 354 -12.67 -13.49 19.08
N GLN A 355 -11.43 -13.21 19.45
CA GLN A 355 -10.86 -13.59 20.75
C GLN A 355 -11.01 -12.43 21.74
N LEU A 356 -11.84 -12.60 22.78
CA LEU A 356 -12.22 -11.49 23.67
C LEU A 356 -11.70 -11.72 25.11
N THR A 357 -10.40 -11.52 25.35
CA THR A 357 -9.73 -11.86 26.62
C THR A 357 -9.95 -10.83 27.75
N SER A 358 -9.94 -9.54 27.42
CA SER A 358 -10.27 -8.46 28.37
C SER A 358 -10.70 -7.25 27.56
N ALA A 359 -11.91 -7.30 27.02
CA ALA A 359 -12.41 -6.30 26.08
C ALA A 359 -13.93 -6.27 26.01
N HIS A 360 -14.47 -5.17 25.50
CA HIS A 360 -15.87 -5.00 25.21
C HIS A 360 -16.14 -5.22 23.72
N LEU A 361 -17.21 -5.96 23.39
CA LEU A 361 -17.72 -6.11 22.04
C LEU A 361 -19.19 -5.66 21.99
N GLU A 362 -19.46 -4.59 21.28
CA GLU A 362 -20.81 -4.16 20.92
C GLU A 362 -21.19 -4.73 19.56
N ILE A 363 -22.32 -5.43 19.51
CA ILE A 363 -22.90 -6.00 18.30
C ILE A 363 -24.18 -5.24 17.97
N GLY A 364 -24.15 -4.52 16.85
CA GLY A 364 -25.20 -3.57 16.50
C GLY A 364 -24.64 -2.45 15.62
N ASP A 365 -25.49 -1.49 15.26
CA ASP A 365 -25.07 -0.33 14.46
C ASP A 365 -25.08 1.00 15.22
N GLY A 366 -25.27 0.98 16.55
CA GLY A 366 -25.26 2.16 17.45
C GLY A 366 -26.24 3.27 17.07
N ALA A 367 -26.98 3.11 15.97
CA ALA A 367 -27.95 4.05 15.47
C ALA A 367 -29.26 3.80 16.22
N ALA A 368 -30.03 4.86 16.46
CA ALA A 368 -31.33 4.78 17.13
C ALA A 368 -32.43 4.06 16.30
N ARG A 369 -32.04 3.20 15.35
CA ARG A 369 -32.93 2.42 14.48
C ARG A 369 -32.45 0.97 14.48
N PRO A 370 -33.34 -0.03 14.58
CA PRO A 370 -32.94 -1.42 14.50
C PRO A 370 -32.22 -1.69 13.18
N SER A 371 -30.99 -2.18 13.27
CA SER A 371 -30.13 -2.46 12.11
C SER A 371 -30.80 -3.46 11.20
N THR A 372 -30.98 -3.22 9.90
CA THR A 372 -31.55 -4.23 8.98
C THR A 372 -30.55 -5.32 8.56
N ALA A 373 -29.29 -5.26 9.02
CA ALA A 373 -28.18 -6.06 8.51
C ALA A 373 -27.45 -6.95 9.53
N MET A 374 -27.90 -7.04 10.79
CA MET A 374 -27.22 -7.86 11.80
C MET A 374 -27.23 -9.35 11.40
N SER A 375 -26.03 -9.90 11.27
CA SER A 375 -25.76 -11.33 11.08
C SER A 375 -24.42 -11.64 11.72
N PHE A 376 -24.43 -11.93 13.03
CA PHE A 376 -23.20 -12.19 13.77
C PHE A 376 -23.10 -13.68 14.06
N MET A 377 -22.31 -14.38 13.24
CA MET A 377 -22.11 -15.83 13.30
C MET A 377 -20.65 -16.22 13.58
N ALA A 378 -19.78 -15.24 13.83
CA ALA A 378 -18.38 -15.50 14.15
C ALA A 378 -18.26 -16.12 15.56
N PRO A 379 -17.43 -17.17 15.74
CA PRO A 379 -17.08 -17.65 17.07
C PRO A 379 -16.41 -16.56 17.92
N VAL A 380 -16.91 -16.43 19.16
CA VAL A 380 -16.32 -15.58 20.21
C VAL A 380 -15.59 -16.48 21.21
N THR A 381 -14.27 -16.49 21.12
CA THR A 381 -13.42 -17.39 21.92
C THR A 381 -12.61 -16.62 22.95
N GLY A 382 -12.07 -17.33 23.94
CA GLY A 382 -11.25 -16.72 24.98
C GLY A 382 -11.98 -15.62 25.74
N PHE A 383 -13.33 -15.68 25.80
CA PHE A 383 -14.16 -14.71 26.50
C PHE A 383 -13.68 -14.66 27.94
N GLY A 384 -13.01 -13.59 28.38
CA GLY A 384 -12.35 -13.54 29.70
C GLY A 384 -13.19 -12.86 30.77
N ALA A 385 -12.80 -12.98 32.04
CA ALA A 385 -13.57 -12.48 33.18
C ALA A 385 -13.83 -10.97 33.16
N SER A 386 -13.00 -10.19 32.47
CA SER A 386 -13.16 -8.74 32.28
C SER A 386 -13.76 -8.38 30.92
N SER A 387 -14.31 -9.35 30.21
CA SER A 387 -14.94 -9.14 28.91
C SER A 387 -16.46 -9.07 28.99
N SER A 388 -17.04 -8.33 28.07
CA SER A 388 -18.48 -8.19 27.93
C SER A 388 -18.89 -8.04 26.47
N ILE A 389 -20.12 -8.46 26.18
CA ILE A 389 -20.75 -8.30 24.87
C ILE A 389 -22.04 -7.51 25.06
N THR A 390 -22.20 -6.38 24.39
CA THR A 390 -23.49 -5.66 24.34
C THR A 390 -24.17 -5.96 23.01
N LEU A 391 -25.44 -6.35 23.06
CA LEU A 391 -26.31 -6.36 21.89
C LEU A 391 -27.08 -5.05 21.89
N ASP A 392 -26.77 -4.13 20.97
CA ASP A 392 -27.42 -2.82 20.87
C ASP A 392 -28.20 -2.67 19.57
N SER A 393 -29.36 -2.00 19.63
CA SER A 393 -30.26 -1.75 18.48
C SER A 393 -30.43 -2.98 17.56
N THR A 394 -30.53 -4.17 18.16
CA THR A 394 -30.57 -5.45 17.44
C THR A 394 -31.96 -5.75 16.86
N GLN A 395 -32.02 -6.56 15.80
CA GLN A 395 -33.27 -7.18 15.33
C GLN A 395 -33.70 -8.40 16.15
N ALA A 396 -32.83 -8.90 17.03
CA ALA A 396 -33.12 -10.09 17.82
C ALA A 396 -34.32 -9.80 18.74
N THR A 397 -35.40 -10.53 18.54
CA THR A 397 -36.60 -10.50 19.38
C THR A 397 -36.54 -11.53 20.51
N SER A 398 -35.64 -12.51 20.39
CA SER A 398 -35.44 -13.57 21.38
C SER A 398 -34.02 -14.15 21.30
N ALA A 399 -33.52 -14.67 22.41
CA ALA A 399 -32.24 -15.38 22.48
C ALA A 399 -32.44 -16.76 23.11
N VAL A 400 -31.71 -17.76 22.61
CA VAL A 400 -31.67 -19.12 23.15
C VAL A 400 -30.22 -19.45 23.47
N PHE A 401 -29.96 -19.82 24.72
CA PHE A 401 -28.65 -20.25 25.18
C PHE A 401 -28.57 -21.76 25.25
N LYS A 402 -27.51 -22.33 24.69
CA LYS A 402 -27.27 -23.77 24.71
C LYS A 402 -25.85 -24.06 25.16
N MET A 403 -25.70 -24.67 26.32
CA MET A 403 -24.39 -25.16 26.78
C MET A 403 -24.09 -26.52 26.15
N SER A 404 -22.93 -26.65 25.53
CA SER A 404 -22.43 -27.92 24.96
C SER A 404 -21.37 -28.58 25.85
N ALA A 405 -20.74 -27.81 26.74
CA ALA A 405 -19.82 -28.27 27.77
C ALA A 405 -19.81 -27.27 28.95
N PRO A 406 -19.18 -27.59 30.10
CA PRO A 406 -19.15 -26.68 31.25
C PRO A 406 -18.56 -25.30 30.96
N THR A 407 -17.72 -25.16 29.93
CA THR A 407 -17.06 -23.90 29.57
C THR A 407 -17.34 -23.44 28.13
N VAL A 408 -18.32 -24.06 27.47
CA VAL A 408 -18.64 -23.82 26.05
C VAL A 408 -20.15 -23.74 25.90
N GLY A 409 -20.62 -22.64 25.31
CA GLY A 409 -22.03 -22.43 25.02
C GLY A 409 -22.23 -21.63 23.74
N GLU A 410 -23.39 -21.82 23.13
CA GLU A 410 -23.82 -21.09 21.95
C GLU A 410 -25.01 -20.21 22.36
N MET A 411 -25.01 -18.95 21.92
CA MET A 411 -26.17 -18.08 22.00
C MET A 411 -26.73 -17.87 20.61
N PHE A 412 -27.93 -18.39 20.38
CA PHE A 412 -28.69 -18.18 19.16
C PHE A 412 -29.60 -16.98 19.33
N LEU A 413 -29.52 -16.03 18.40
CA LEU A 413 -30.36 -14.84 18.34
C LEU A 413 -31.38 -14.99 17.22
N TYR A 414 -32.67 -14.80 17.53
CA TYR A 414 -33.75 -14.95 16.57
C TYR A 414 -34.57 -13.67 16.43
N ASN A 415 -34.96 -13.34 15.20
CA ASN A 415 -36.03 -12.41 14.86
C ASN A 415 -37.26 -13.23 14.41
N GLY A 416 -38.24 -13.39 15.29
CA GLY A 416 -39.29 -14.39 15.12
C GLY A 416 -38.70 -15.80 15.04
N SER A 417 -38.85 -16.47 13.89
CA SER A 417 -38.26 -17.80 13.65
C SER A 417 -36.94 -17.75 12.84
N THR A 418 -36.49 -16.57 12.44
CA THR A 418 -35.29 -16.39 11.61
C THR A 418 -34.08 -16.23 12.53
N LEU A 419 -33.06 -17.07 12.35
CA LEU A 419 -31.77 -16.91 13.03
C LEU A 419 -31.06 -15.67 12.46
N VAL A 420 -30.71 -14.72 13.33
CA VAL A 420 -30.01 -13.47 12.99
C VAL A 420 -28.64 -13.35 13.67
N GLY A 421 -28.30 -14.29 14.54
CA GLY A 421 -26.98 -14.39 15.14
C GLY A 421 -26.76 -15.75 15.78
N ASP A 422 -25.53 -16.21 15.77
CA ASP A 422 -25.07 -17.45 16.39
C ASP A 422 -23.68 -17.18 17.00
N LEU A 423 -23.66 -16.89 18.29
CA LEU A 423 -22.42 -16.56 19.00
C LEU A 423 -21.90 -17.83 19.65
N HIS A 424 -20.81 -18.39 19.12
CA HIS A 424 -20.13 -19.53 19.75
C HIS A 424 -19.22 -19.01 20.84
N ILE A 425 -19.67 -19.05 22.09
CA ILE A 425 -18.93 -18.53 23.24
C ILE A 425 -18.12 -19.67 23.87
N ALA A 426 -16.80 -19.59 23.77
CA ALA A 426 -15.89 -20.57 24.36
C ALA A 426 -14.95 -19.93 25.39
N GLY A 427 -14.81 -20.58 26.55
CA GLY A 427 -13.85 -20.21 27.59
C GLY A 427 -14.46 -19.76 28.92
N GLN A 428 -15.79 -19.80 29.09
CA GLN A 428 -16.45 -19.37 30.32
C GLN A 428 -17.39 -20.41 30.91
N SER A 429 -17.33 -20.56 32.24
CA SER A 429 -18.19 -21.49 32.98
C SER A 429 -19.55 -20.93 33.37
N ALA A 430 -19.72 -19.62 33.30
CA ALA A 430 -20.97 -18.93 33.56
C ALA A 430 -21.08 -17.71 32.64
N LEU A 431 -22.31 -17.33 32.32
CA LEU A 431 -22.63 -16.10 31.60
C LEU A 431 -23.73 -15.38 32.38
N TYR A 432 -23.61 -14.06 32.46
CA TYR A 432 -24.62 -13.20 33.09
C TYR A 432 -25.18 -12.28 32.03
N VAL A 433 -26.49 -12.09 32.05
CA VAL A 433 -27.20 -11.26 31.09
C VAL A 433 -27.95 -10.19 31.86
N THR A 434 -27.69 -8.93 31.56
CA THR A 434 -28.37 -7.78 32.17
C THR A 434 -29.09 -6.99 31.09
N ASP A 435 -30.38 -6.75 31.30
CA ASP A 435 -31.17 -5.84 30.48
C ASP A 435 -30.88 -4.39 30.90
N ASN A 436 -30.52 -3.54 29.95
CA ASN A 436 -30.24 -2.14 30.21
C ASN A 436 -31.54 -1.32 30.12
N LEU A 437 -32.43 -1.43 31.12
CA LEU A 437 -33.69 -0.68 31.14
C LEU A 437 -33.53 0.74 31.73
N ALA A 438 -33.56 1.77 30.86
CA ALA A 438 -34.53 2.89 30.83
C ALA A 438 -33.97 4.21 30.24
N GLY A 439 -34.52 4.67 29.09
CA GLY A 439 -34.42 6.08 28.66
C GLY A 439 -34.51 6.39 27.16
N THR A 440 -34.22 5.45 26.27
CA THR A 440 -34.22 5.65 24.80
C THR A 440 -34.86 4.46 24.07
N PRO A 441 -35.31 4.61 22.80
CA PRO A 441 -36.23 3.68 22.12
C PRO A 441 -35.67 2.29 21.77
N SER A 442 -34.42 2.00 22.10
CA SER A 442 -33.74 0.74 21.79
C SER A 442 -33.33 0.07 23.10
N GLY A 443 -33.91 -1.11 23.37
CA GLY A 443 -33.44 -1.98 24.45
C GLY A 443 -32.07 -2.56 24.08
N SER A 444 -31.14 -2.55 25.03
CA SER A 444 -29.84 -3.21 24.87
C SER A 444 -29.62 -4.20 26.00
N VAL A 445 -28.89 -5.27 25.70
CA VAL A 445 -28.61 -6.35 26.64
C VAL A 445 -27.12 -6.55 26.73
N THR A 446 -26.59 -6.61 27.95
CA THR A 446 -25.17 -6.83 28.21
C THR A 446 -24.94 -8.24 28.73
N ILE A 447 -24.01 -8.96 28.11
CA ILE A 447 -23.53 -10.27 28.50
C ILE A 447 -22.15 -10.11 29.13
N THR A 448 -21.94 -10.62 30.34
CA THR A 448 -20.65 -10.58 31.03
C THR A 448 -20.19 -11.98 31.40
N ALA A 449 -18.87 -12.19 31.40
CA ALA A 449 -18.26 -13.46 31.76
C ALA A 449 -18.37 -13.79 33.26
N TYR A 450 -18.50 -12.78 34.13
CA TYR A 450 -18.57 -12.96 35.58
C TYR A 450 -19.20 -11.73 36.24
N ASP A 451 -20.23 -11.88 37.07
CA ASP A 451 -20.66 -10.85 38.03
C ASP A 451 -20.56 -11.38 39.47
N THR A 452 -19.95 -10.59 40.34
CA THR A 452 -19.81 -10.82 41.79
C THR A 452 -21.10 -10.60 42.59
N GLY A 453 -22.28 -10.38 41.98
CA GLY A 453 -23.43 -9.88 42.75
C GLY A 453 -24.84 -10.31 42.36
N HIS A 454 -25.20 -10.52 41.09
CA HIS A 454 -26.61 -10.70 40.73
C HIS A 454 -26.84 -11.92 39.84
N ALA A 455 -27.34 -12.99 40.47
CA ALA A 455 -27.83 -14.15 39.76
C ALA A 455 -29.21 -13.84 39.13
N ILE A 456 -29.30 -13.92 37.81
CA ILE A 456 -30.56 -14.32 37.15
C ILE A 456 -30.38 -15.79 36.80
N PRO A 457 -31.06 -16.73 37.49
CA PRO A 457 -31.08 -18.11 37.06
C PRO A 457 -31.75 -18.18 35.69
N LEU A 458 -31.02 -18.63 34.68
CA LEU A 458 -31.63 -19.10 33.44
C LEU A 458 -32.37 -20.40 33.78
N THR A 459 -33.66 -20.30 34.12
CA THR A 459 -34.50 -21.49 34.31
C THR A 459 -34.73 -22.16 32.96
N HIS A 460 -34.44 -23.46 32.94
CA HIS A 460 -34.52 -24.39 31.79
C HIS A 460 -35.80 -24.33 30.97
#